data_AF-A0A5K1H7A3-F1
#
_entry.id   AF-A0A5K1H7A3-F1
#
_cell.length_a   1.000
_cell.length_b   1.000
_cell.length_c   1.000
_cell.angle_alpha   90.00
_cell.angle_beta   90.00
_cell.angle_gamma   90.00
#
_symmetry.space_group_name_H-M   'P 1'
#
loop_
_entity.id
_entity.type
_entity.pdbx_description
1 polymer ?
#
loop_
_entity_poly.entity_id
_entity_poly.type
_entity_poly.pdbx_seq_one_letter_code
_entity_poly.pdbx_strand_id
1 'polypeptide(L)' 'EPEANKKDFSKLELKPDHVNRPLWVCVDGRIFLETFSPLYKQAYDFLIAIAEPVC' A
#
# COMPACT_ATOMS: atom_id res chain seq x y z
N GLU A 1 -20.79 8.58 -16.71
CA GLU A 1 -21.16 8.51 -15.29
C GLU A 1 -19.97 8.96 -14.46
N PRO A 2 -20.14 9.67 -13.33
CA PRO A 2 -19.01 10.25 -12.62
C PRO A 2 -18.29 9.14 -11.85
N GLU A 3 -17.33 8.48 -12.49
CA GLU A 3 -16.39 7.52 -11.85
C GLU A 3 -15.33 8.22 -10.97
N ALA A 4 -15.55 9.48 -10.61
CA ALA A 4 -14.75 10.20 -9.66
C ALA A 4 -15.39 10.03 -8.28
N ASN A 5 -15.16 8.90 -7.60
CA ASN A 5 -14.84 8.87 -6.15
C ASN A 5 -14.82 7.44 -5.51
N LYS A 6 -14.36 6.38 -6.21
CA LYS A 6 -14.25 5.03 -5.61
C LYS A 6 -12.96 4.79 -4.81
N LYS A 7 -12.07 5.79 -4.71
CA LYS A 7 -10.74 5.68 -4.09
C LYS A 7 -10.43 6.77 -3.06
N ASP A 8 -11.47 7.41 -2.51
CA ASP A 8 -11.29 8.33 -1.38
C ASP A 8 -11.36 7.54 -0.07
N PHE A 9 -10.22 7.46 0.61
CA PHE A 9 -10.04 6.79 1.90
C PHE A 9 -9.81 7.78 3.04
N SER A 10 -10.08 9.08 2.84
CA SER A 10 -9.83 10.13 3.85
C SER A 10 -10.65 9.96 5.13
N LYS A 11 -11.69 9.12 5.10
CA LYS A 11 -12.53 8.77 6.26
C LYS A 11 -11.97 7.63 7.11
N LEU A 12 -10.93 6.95 6.65
CA LEU A 12 -10.30 5.86 7.39
C LEU A 12 -9.22 6.41 8.31
N GLU A 13 -9.24 5.98 9.56
CA GLU A 13 -8.20 6.32 10.52
C GLU A 13 -6.95 5.47 10.29
N LEU A 14 -5.79 6.13 10.34
CA LEU A 14 -4.51 5.45 10.25
C LEU A 14 -4.22 4.72 11.56
N LYS A 15 -3.57 3.54 11.44
CA LYS A 15 -3.04 2.86 12.61
C LYS A 15 -1.92 3.71 13.24
N PRO A 16 -1.77 3.69 14.57
CA PRO A 16 -0.76 4.50 15.26
C PRO A 16 0.68 4.16 14.86
N ASP A 17 0.93 2.94 14.36
CA ASP A 17 2.24 2.45 13.91
C ASP A 17 2.41 2.51 12.37
N HIS A 18 1.59 3.30 11.66
CA HIS A 18 1.62 3.36 10.19
C HIS A 18 3.01 3.72 9.62
N VAL A 19 3.80 4.51 10.35
CA VAL A 19 5.18 4.88 9.96
C VAL A 19 6.12 3.68 9.81
N ASN A 20 5.83 2.57 10.50
CA ASN A 20 6.59 1.33 10.43
C ASN A 20 5.99 0.32 9.43
N ARG A 21 4.95 0.70 8.68
CA ARG A 21 4.22 -0.17 7.76
C ARG A 21 4.28 0.40 6.34
N PRO A 22 5.32 0.08 5.55
CA PRO A 22 5.54 0.68 4.23
C PRO A 22 4.59 0.16 3.13
N LEU A 23 3.49 -0.49 3.50
CA LEU A 23 2.58 -1.17 2.59
C LEU A 23 1.17 -0.64 2.75
N TRP A 24 0.57 -0.21 1.65
CA TRP A 24 -0.85 0.11 1.56
C TRP A 24 -1.58 -0.95 0.76
N VAL A 25 -2.56 -1.60 1.39
CA VAL A 25 -3.37 -2.63 0.75
C VAL A 25 -4.74 -2.04 0.43
N CYS A 26 -5.07 -1.99 -0.85
CA CYS A 26 -6.38 -1.55 -1.31
C CYS A 26 -7.38 -2.72 -1.33
N VAL A 27 -8.67 -2.38 -1.28
CA VAL A 27 -9.77 -3.38 -1.29
C VAL A 27 -9.84 -4.19 -2.59
N ASP A 28 -9.20 -3.72 -3.66
CA ASP A 28 -9.08 -4.40 -4.94
C ASP A 28 -7.87 -5.37 -5.00
N GLY A 29 -7.14 -5.54 -3.89
CA GLY A 29 -5.96 -6.39 -3.80
C GLY A 29 -4.68 -5.73 -4.32
N ARG A 30 -4.73 -4.46 -4.74
CA ARG A 30 -3.52 -3.72 -5.11
C ARG A 30 -2.72 -3.35 -3.88
N ILE A 31 -1.40 -3.51 -3.98
CA ILE A 31 -0.47 -3.19 -2.91
C ILE A 31 0.44 -2.06 -3.39
N PHE A 32 0.51 -0.97 -2.64
CA PHE A 32 1.49 0.09 -2.85
C PHE A 32 2.61 -0.02 -1.83
N LEU A 33 3.85 0.03 -2.32
CA LEU A 33 5.07 -0.01 -1.52
C LEU A 33 5.69 1.39 -1.43
N GLU A 34 5.92 1.85 -0.21
CA GLU A 34 6.58 3.13 0.07
C GLU A 34 8.11 2.99 -0.02
N THR A 35 8.70 3.51 -1.10
CA THR A 35 10.14 3.40 -1.39
C THR A 35 11.03 4.26 -0.47
N PHE A 36 10.45 5.25 0.21
CA PHE A 36 11.17 6.12 1.15
C PHE A 36 11.32 5.53 2.57
N SER A 37 10.63 4.43 2.86
CA SER A 37 10.68 3.82 4.19
C SER A 37 12.03 3.13 4.44
N PRO A 38 12.61 3.22 5.65
CA PRO A 38 13.81 2.46 5.99
C PRO A 38 13.59 0.93 5.92
N LEU A 39 12.32 0.48 5.95
CA LEU A 39 11.93 -0.92 5.83
C LEU A 39 11.70 -1.37 4.38
N TYR A 40 11.96 -0.50 3.40
CA TYR A 40 11.72 -0.77 1.98
C TYR A 40 12.29 -2.12 1.53
N LYS A 41 13.57 -2.39 1.84
CA LYS A 41 14.25 -3.60 1.36
C LYS A 41 13.53 -4.87 1.83
N GLN A 42 13.16 -4.92 3.11
CA GLN A 42 12.47 -6.07 3.68
C GLN A 42 11.06 -6.24 3.07
N ALA A 43 10.33 -5.14 2.91
CA ALA A 43 8.99 -5.17 2.31
C ALA A 43 9.04 -5.55 0.81
N TYR A 44 10.06 -5.10 0.09
CA TYR A 44 10.30 -5.45 -1.31
C TYR A 44 10.61 -6.94 -1.48
N ASP A 45 11.55 -7.47 -0.69
CA ASP A 45 11.89 -8.90 -0.71
C ASP A 45 10.67 -9.78 -0.39
N PHE A 46 9.82 -9.34 0.54
CA PHE A 46 8.55 -10.01 0.85
C PHE A 46 7.59 -9.99 -0.34
N LEU A 47 7.36 -8.82 -0.97
CA LEU A 47 6.41 -8.71 -2.07
C LEU A 47 6.83 -9.51 -3.30
N ILE A 48 8.13 -9.56 -3.63
CA ILE A 48 8.61 -10.40 -4.75
C ILE A 48 8.24 -11.87 -4.53
N ALA A 49 8.24 -12.34 -3.29
CA ALA A 49 7.96 -13.73 -2.99
C ALA A 49 6.46 -14.09 -3.07
N ILE A 50 5.57 -13.12 -2.88
CA ILE A 50 4.12 -13.39 -2.71
C ILE A 50 3.22 -12.73 -3.76
N ALA A 51 3.70 -11.75 -4.49
CA ALA A 51 2.89 -10.91 -5.38
C ALA A 51 3.61 -10.61 -6.70
N GLU A 52 2.83 -10.37 -7.74
CA GLU A 52 3.33 -9.97 -9.04
C GLU A 52 3.41 -8.43 -9.16
N PRO A 53 4.51 -7.87 -9.68
CA PRO A 53 4.64 -6.43 -9.87
C PRO A 53 3.72 -5.96 -10.99
N VAL A 54 3.10 -4.79 -10.79
CA VAL A 54 2.27 -4.12 -11.80
C VAL A 54 3.08 -2.94 -12.37
N CYS A 55 3.13 -2.84 -13.70
CA CYS A 55 3.78 -1.74 -14.43
C CYS A 55 2.97 -0.44 -14.39
#